data_AF-A0AAD2AMV1-F1
#
_entry.id   AF-A0AAD2AMV1-F1
#
_cell.length_a   1.000
_cell.length_b   1.000
_cell.length_c   1.000
_cell.angle_alpha   90.00
_cell.angle_beta   90.00
_cell.angle_gamma   90.00
#
_symmetry.space_group_name_H-M   'P 1'
#
loop_
_entity.id
_entity.type
_entity.pdbx_description
1 polymer ?
#
loop_
_entity_poly.entity_id
_entity_poly.type
_entity_poly.pdbx_seq_one_letter_code
_entity_poly.pdbx_strand_id
1 'polypeptide(L)'
;MKLHMKGYILQLLASSDTLWDSEIAHRTCIEYGKPEDEYWTGSIRAILADLYSGGLVQTAEDTLDEATGKVHFRYAITEFGRQRMTDTGLLDIEPKETTQ
;
A
#
# COMPACT_ATOMS: atom_id res chain seq x y z
N MET A 1 -2.95 12.19 15.17
CA MET A 1 -2.41 12.57 13.85
C MET A 1 -2.59 11.37 12.94
N LYS A 2 -3.15 11.52 11.73
CA LYS A 2 -3.25 10.38 10.80
C LYS A 2 -1.87 10.02 10.28
N LEU A 3 -1.64 8.73 10.04
CA LEU A 3 -0.43 8.23 9.39
C LEU A 3 -0.28 8.90 8.02
N HIS A 4 0.95 9.06 7.51
CA HIS A 4 1.15 9.52 6.13
C HIS A 4 0.67 8.47 5.13
N MET A 5 0.13 8.86 3.97
CA MET A 5 -0.48 7.95 2.97
C MET A 5 0.40 6.75 2.61
N LYS A 6 1.71 6.98 2.44
CA LYS A 6 2.68 5.90 2.18
C LYS A 6 2.68 4.83 3.28
N GLY A 7 2.65 5.25 4.55
CA GLY A 7 2.60 4.34 5.68
C GLY A 7 1.27 3.58 5.75
N TYR A 8 0.16 4.26 5.47
CA TYR A 8 -1.16 3.62 5.41
C TYR A 8 -1.24 2.55 4.31
N ILE A 9 -0.75 2.85 3.10
CA ILE A 9 -0.72 1.88 2.00
C ILE A 9 0.09 0.63 2.39
N LEU A 10 1.21 0.80 3.08
CA LEU A 10 2.00 -0.31 3.61
C LEU A 10 1.23 -1.12 4.65
N GLN A 11 0.52 -0.48 5.58
CA GLN A 11 -0.35 -1.18 6.54
C GLN A 11 -1.49 -1.94 5.84
N LEU A 12 -2.11 -1.31 4.84
CA LEU A 12 -3.16 -1.92 4.03
C LEU A 12 -2.64 -3.22 3.37
N LEU A 13 -1.49 -3.14 2.70
CA LEU A 13 -0.84 -4.30 2.06
C LEU A 13 -0.28 -5.32 3.05
N ALA A 14 0.08 -4.92 4.27
CA ALA A 14 0.52 -5.86 5.30
C ALA A 14 -0.64 -6.68 5.89
N SER A 15 -1.85 -6.09 5.90
CA SER A 15 -3.09 -6.69 6.44
C SER A 15 -3.88 -7.53 5.43
N SER A 16 -3.45 -7.56 4.17
CA SER A 16 -4.10 -8.27 3.05
C SER A 16 -3.07 -9.13 2.33
N ASP A 17 -3.49 -10.21 1.66
CA ASP A 17 -2.56 -11.03 0.88
C ASP A 17 -2.07 -10.28 -0.36
N THR A 18 -3.01 -9.78 -1.17
CA THR A 18 -2.75 -9.01 -2.39
C THR A 18 -3.90 -8.04 -2.65
N LEU A 19 -3.63 -6.88 -3.26
CA LEU A 19 -4.64 -5.90 -3.64
C LEU A 19 -4.34 -5.26 -5.00
N TRP A 20 -5.37 -5.01 -5.81
CA TRP A 20 -5.24 -4.24 -7.04
C TRP A 20 -4.95 -2.76 -6.77
N ASP A 21 -4.22 -2.10 -7.67
CA ASP A 21 -3.89 -0.68 -7.55
C ASP A 21 -5.13 0.23 -7.43
N SER A 22 -6.21 -0.12 -8.12
CA SER A 22 -7.52 0.54 -8.01
C SER A 22 -8.14 0.39 -6.62
N GLU A 23 -8.09 -0.80 -6.02
CA GLU A 23 -8.58 -1.02 -4.65
C GLU A 23 -7.76 -0.25 -3.62
N ILE A 24 -6.44 -0.24 -3.77
CA ILE A 24 -5.53 0.53 -2.90
C ILE A 24 -5.85 2.02 -3.01
N ALA A 25 -6.05 2.52 -4.23
CA ALA A 25 -6.42 3.91 -4.47
C ALA A 25 -7.77 4.26 -3.85
N HIS A 26 -8.79 3.45 -4.08
CA HIS A 26 -10.13 3.63 -3.52
C HIS A 26 -10.10 3.71 -1.98
N ARG A 27 -9.49 2.72 -1.32
CA ARG A 27 -9.41 2.67 0.16
C ARG A 27 -8.59 3.83 0.73
N THR A 28 -7.49 4.21 0.05
CA THR A 28 -6.67 5.35 0.46
C THR A 28 -7.43 6.67 0.27
N CYS A 29 -8.15 6.87 -0.82
CA CYS A 29 -8.98 8.07 -1.02
C CYS A 29 -10.05 8.20 0.06
N ILE A 30 -10.73 7.11 0.43
CA ILE A 30 -11.69 7.08 1.53
C ILE A 30 -11.02 7.46 2.86
N GLU A 31 -9.91 6.80 3.23
CA GLU A 31 -9.23 7.04 4.51
C GLU A 31 -8.82 8.51 4.67
N TYR A 32 -8.39 9.16 3.59
CA TYR A 32 -7.89 10.53 3.62
C TYR A 32 -8.90 11.59 3.17
N GLY A 33 -10.16 11.21 2.95
CA GLY A 33 -11.21 12.12 2.50
C GLY A 33 -10.87 12.84 1.20
N LYS A 34 -10.29 12.11 0.24
CA LYS A 34 -9.89 12.62 -1.08
C LYS A 34 -10.86 12.16 -2.16
N PRO A 35 -11.12 12.99 -3.18
CA PRO A 35 -11.88 12.56 -4.34
C PRO A 35 -11.09 11.49 -5.10
N GLU A 36 -11.80 10.53 -5.68
CA GLU A 36 -11.23 9.47 -6.52
C GLU A 36 -11.11 9.93 -7.98
N ASP A 37 -10.34 11.02 -8.18
CA ASP A 37 -10.05 11.58 -9.50
C ASP A 37 -8.67 11.15 -10.01
N GLU A 38 -8.32 11.56 -11.25
CA GLU A 38 -7.04 11.21 -11.89
C GLU A 38 -5.82 11.68 -11.09
N TYR A 39 -5.93 12.81 -10.38
CA TYR A 39 -4.83 13.35 -9.61
C TYR A 39 -4.53 12.48 -8.38
N TRP A 40 -5.54 12.13 -7.60
CA TRP A 40 -5.34 11.32 -6.39
C TRP A 40 -5.01 9.87 -6.71
N THR A 41 -5.72 9.27 -7.68
CA THR A 41 -5.42 7.91 -8.13
C THR A 41 -4.00 7.83 -8.74
N GLY A 42 -3.59 8.83 -9.53
CA GLY A 42 -2.23 8.97 -10.04
C GLY A 42 -1.18 9.13 -8.95
N SER A 43 -1.45 9.94 -7.92
CA SER A 43 -0.56 10.14 -6.77
C SER A 43 -0.36 8.85 -5.98
N ILE A 44 -1.41 8.06 -5.78
CA ILE A 44 -1.33 6.76 -5.11
C ILE A 44 -0.52 5.76 -5.95
N ARG A 45 -0.71 5.73 -7.27
CA ARG A 45 0.11 4.91 -8.18
C ARG A 45 1.58 5.32 -8.17
N ALA A 46 1.88 6.61 -8.05
CA ALA A 46 3.25 7.10 -7.87
C ALA A 46 3.86 6.62 -6.54
N ILE A 47 3.09 6.61 -5.45
CA ILE A 47 3.54 6.03 -4.17
C ILE A 47 3.80 4.52 -4.31
N LEU A 48 2.93 3.78 -5.00
CA LEU A 48 3.14 2.35 -5.25
C LEU A 48 4.41 2.09 -6.07
N ALA A 49 4.69 2.89 -7.10
CA ALA A 49 5.93 2.81 -7.86
C ALA A 49 7.17 3.10 -7.00
N ASP A 50 7.12 4.13 -6.15
CA ASP A 50 8.18 4.43 -5.17
C ASP A 50 8.43 3.25 -4.23
N LEU A 51 7.37 2.69 -3.62
CA LEU A 51 7.45 1.53 -2.75
C LEU A 51 8.02 0.29 -3.45
N TYR A 52 7.60 0.04 -4.70
CA TYR A 52 8.09 -1.06 -5.52
C TYR A 52 9.58 -0.90 -5.83
N SER A 53 10.01 0.29 -6.27
CA SER A 53 11.41 0.59 -6.54
C SER A 53 12.30 0.47 -5.31
N GLY A 54 11.75 0.74 -4.12
CA GLY A 54 12.42 0.53 -2.83
C GLY A 54 12.39 -0.92 -2.34
N GLY A 55 11.79 -1.85 -3.07
CA GLY A 55 11.68 -3.28 -2.73
C GLY A 55 10.70 -3.60 -1.59
N LEU A 56 9.91 -2.63 -1.12
CA LEU A 56 8.98 -2.82 -0.01
C LEU A 56 7.72 -3.59 -0.42
N VAL A 57 7.33 -3.47 -1.69
CA VAL A 57 6.20 -4.18 -2.30
C VAL A 57 6.64 -4.81 -3.62
N GLN A 58 5.88 -5.79 -4.08
CA GLN A 58 6.07 -6.47 -5.36
C GLN A 58 4.75 -6.56 -6.11
N THR A 59 4.82 -6.75 -7.42
CA THR A 59 3.66 -7.02 -8.28
C THR A 59 3.47 -8.52 -8.42
N ALA A 60 2.36 -9.05 -7.91
CA ALA A 60 2.03 -10.48 -7.99
C ALA A 60 1.38 -10.85 -9.33
N GLU A 61 0.69 -9.90 -9.95
CA GLU A 61 -0.11 -10.08 -11.16
C GLU A 61 -0.26 -8.73 -11.87
N ASP A 62 -0.46 -8.75 -13.19
CA ASP A 62 -0.82 -7.59 -14.00
C ASP A 62 -1.92 -7.93 -15.02
N THR A 63 -2.69 -6.92 -15.42
CA THR A 63 -3.73 -7.05 -16.45
C THR A 63 -3.86 -5.76 -17.26
N LEU A 64 -4.15 -5.88 -18.56
CA LEU A 64 -4.42 -4.76 -19.45
C LEU A 64 -5.92 -4.52 -19.55
N ASP A 65 -6.37 -3.32 -19.18
CA ASP A 65 -7.70 -2.85 -19.53
C ASP A 65 -7.72 -2.44 -21.01
N GLU A 66 -8.29 -3.28 -21.87
CA GLU A 66 -8.38 -3.03 -23.30
C GLU A 66 -9.21 -1.78 -23.66
N ALA A 67 -10.15 -1.38 -22.81
CA ALA A 67 -11.00 -0.21 -23.07
C ALA A 67 -10.24 1.11 -22.87
N THR A 68 -9.32 1.14 -21.90
CA THR A 68 -8.55 2.34 -21.55
C THR A 68 -7.09 2.30 -21.97
N GLY A 69 -6.57 1.13 -22.33
CA GLY A 69 -5.16 0.87 -22.61
C GLY A 69 -4.27 0.93 -21.36
N LYS A 70 -4.85 0.92 -20.15
CA LYS A 70 -4.11 1.02 -18.89
C LYS A 70 -3.76 -0.37 -18.36
N VAL A 71 -2.52 -0.52 -17.89
CA VAL A 71 -2.10 -1.73 -17.16
C VAL A 71 -2.36 -1.53 -15.67
N HIS A 72 -3.07 -2.48 -15.08
CA HIS A 72 -3.34 -2.59 -13.65
C HIS A 72 -2.41 -3.63 -13.04
N PHE A 73 -1.95 -3.34 -11.83
CA PHE A 73 -1.06 -4.23 -11.09
C PHE A 73 -1.68 -4.63 -9.77
N ARG A 74 -1.45 -5.88 -9.39
CA ARG A 74 -1.79 -6.42 -8.08
C ARG A 74 -0.55 -6.42 -7.19
N TYR A 75 -0.62 -5.72 -6.08
CA TYR A 75 0.50 -5.54 -5.16
C TYR A 75 0.41 -6.46 -3.95
N ALA A 76 1.58 -6.90 -3.50
CA ALA A 76 1.78 -7.62 -2.25
C ALA A 76 2.95 -6.98 -1.49
N ILE A 77 2.93 -7.03 -0.16
CA ILE A 77 4.10 -6.64 0.62
C ILE A 77 5.19 -7.73 0.53
N THR A 78 6.46 -7.33 0.45
CA THR A 78 7.60 -8.26 0.48
C THR A 78 7.98 -8.60 1.92
N GLU A 79 8.78 -9.65 2.12
CA GLU A 79 9.37 -9.94 3.43
C GLU A 79 10.26 -8.78 3.90
N PHE A 80 11.08 -8.23 3.00
CA PHE A 80 11.89 -7.03 3.26
C PHE A 80 11.01 -5.83 3.67
N GLY A 81 9.88 -5.63 2.98
CA GLY A 81 8.90 -4.62 3.31
C GLY A 81 8.36 -4.78 4.73
N ARG A 82 7.89 -5.98 5.08
CA ARG A 82 7.41 -6.28 6.44
C ARG A 82 8.49 -6.01 7.49
N GLN A 83 9.72 -6.47 7.27
CA GLN A 83 10.84 -6.22 8.20
C GLN A 83 11.09 -4.72 8.38
N ARG A 84 11.11 -3.94 7.29
CA ARG A 84 11.26 -2.47 7.36
C ARG A 84 10.13 -1.79 8.12
N MET A 85 8.89 -2.27 7.96
CA MET A 85 7.77 -1.75 8.73
C MET A 85 7.96 -2.04 10.23
N THR A 86 8.45 -3.22 10.61
CA THR A 86 8.78 -3.54 12.00
C THR A 86 9.94 -2.68 12.52
N ASP A 87 11.03 -2.56 11.76
CA ASP A 87 12.22 -1.76 12.12
C ASP A 87 11.87 -0.29 12.41
N THR A 88 10.82 0.24 11.77
CA THR A 88 10.38 1.63 11.88
C THR A 88 9.19 1.83 12.81
N GLY A 89 8.67 0.77 13.44
CA GLY A 89 7.48 0.83 14.30
C GLY A 89 6.17 1.07 13.54
N LEU A 90 6.13 0.84 12.23
CA LEU A 90 4.92 0.99 11.42
C LEU A 90 3.93 -0.18 11.59
N LEU A 91 4.46 -1.36 11.91
CA LEU A 91 3.71 -2.49 12.44
C LEU A 91 3.90 -2.44 13.97
N ASP A 92 3.11 -1.66 14.69
CA ASP A 92 3.22 -1.67 16.15
C ASP A 92 2.90 -3.08 16.67
N ILE A 93 3.91 -3.67 17.30
CA ILE A 93 3.83 -4.87 18.12
C ILE A 93 3.05 -4.44 19.36
N GLU A 94 1.92 -5.07 19.67
CA GLU A 94 1.29 -4.86 20.96
C GLU A 94 2.35 -5.02 22.08
N PRO A 95 2.39 -4.14 23.09
CA PRO A 95 3.34 -4.31 24.18
C PRO A 95 3.11 -5.69 24.80
N LYS A 96 4.13 -6.58 24.75
CA LYS A 96 4.13 -7.78 25.58
C LYS A 96 3.93 -7.31 27.01
N GLU A 97 2.76 -7.60 27.58
CA GLU A 97 2.56 -7.53 29.02
C GLU A 97 3.68 -8.34 29.65
N THR A 98 4.64 -7.64 30.24
CA THR A 98 5.68 -8.27 31.03
C THR A 98 5.04 -8.55 32.36
N THR A 99 4.48 -9.76 32.50
CA THR A 99 4.09 -10.29 33.81
C THR A 99 5.35 -10.37 34.67
N GLN A 100 5.45 -9.49 35.65
CA GLN A 100 6.26 -9.68 36.86
C GLN A 100 5.34 -10.13 37.99
#